data_AF-A0A8C5HQ87-F1
#
_entry.id   AF-A0A8C5HQ87-F1
#
_cell.length_a   1.000
_cell.length_b   1.000
_cell.length_c   1.000
_cell.angle_alpha   90.00
_cell.angle_beta   90.00
_cell.angle_gamma   90.00
#
_symmetry.space_group_name_H-M   'P 1'
#
loop_
_entity.id
_entity.type
_entity.pdbx_description
1 polymer ?
#
loop_
_entity_poly.entity_id
_entity_poly.type
_entity_poly.pdbx_seq_one_letter_code
_entity_poly.pdbx_strand_id
1 'polypeptide(L)'
;MKSGKKSFIAFIKERKMGLNDFIQKLVSTPHICQHAEVNNFLKIDENQNEEVEGDELPENTLCLKSRSSLAEDTQIKPSDFDYLKIIGKGSFGKVLLARHKESTNYYAVKVLQKKIILKKKEQKHIMAERSVLMKNIKHPFLVGLHYSFQTTDKLYFVLDYVNGGELFYHLQRERIFLEPRARFYAAEIASALGYLHSLHIVYRDLKPENILLDSQGHIVLTDFGLCKEGLEPNGTTSTFCGTPEYLAPEVLQKQAYDRTVDWWCLGSVLYEMLYGLPPFYSRNTAEMYNNILHKSPVLKPNVSNAGRELLEGLLQKERSKRLGARDDFLELKYHSFFSPINWDDLMNKKITPPFVPSVSGPTDLRHFDPEFTHLPVSSSLCSDTMTVSSSVKEAAGAFPGFSYGPPADQAFL
;
A
#
# COMPACT_ATOMS: atom_id res chain seq x y z
N MET A 1 -30.07 1.73 17.79
CA MET A 1 -28.75 1.52 17.14
C MET A 1 -28.66 0.29 16.19
N LYS A 2 -29.76 -0.29 15.68
CA LYS A 2 -29.72 -1.39 14.66
C LYS A 2 -30.25 -1.03 13.26
N SER A 3 -30.75 0.20 13.04
CA SER A 3 -31.41 0.60 11.79
C SER A 3 -30.44 1.16 10.72
N GLY A 4 -29.41 1.92 11.11
CA GLY A 4 -28.50 2.59 10.16
C GLY A 4 -27.55 1.66 9.38
N LYS A 5 -27.05 0.57 9.99
CA LYS A 5 -26.15 -0.40 9.31
C LYS A 5 -26.87 -1.27 8.26
N LYS A 6 -28.17 -1.55 8.43
CA LYS A 6 -28.96 -2.31 7.44
C LYS A 6 -29.27 -1.49 6.19
N SER A 7 -29.45 -0.18 6.32
CA SER A 7 -29.79 0.74 5.23
C SER A 7 -28.64 0.91 4.21
N PHE A 8 -27.38 0.95 4.66
CA PHE A 8 -26.22 1.17 3.78
C PHE A 8 -25.83 -0.07 2.95
N ILE A 9 -25.95 -1.28 3.54
CA ILE A 9 -25.69 -2.54 2.82
C ILE A 9 -26.78 -2.81 1.78
N ALA A 10 -28.04 -2.50 2.09
CA ALA A 10 -29.14 -2.57 1.13
C ALA A 10 -28.92 -1.63 -0.07
N PHE A 11 -28.45 -0.40 0.20
CA PHE A 11 -28.16 0.61 -0.82
C PHE A 11 -27.06 0.20 -1.82
N ILE A 12 -25.96 -0.41 -1.36
CA ILE A 12 -24.89 -0.90 -2.26
C ILE A 12 -25.35 -2.11 -3.09
N LYS A 13 -26.20 -2.97 -2.51
CA LYS A 13 -26.73 -4.14 -3.22
C LYS A 13 -27.71 -3.72 -4.33
N GLU A 14 -28.55 -2.72 -4.07
CA GLU A 14 -29.50 -2.15 -5.02
C GLU A 14 -28.79 -1.45 -6.20
N ARG A 15 -27.68 -0.73 -5.96
CA ARG A 15 -26.87 -0.12 -7.04
C ARG A 15 -26.12 -1.15 -7.90
N LYS A 16 -25.62 -2.24 -7.32
CA LYS A 16 -24.98 -3.32 -8.09
C LYS A 16 -25.99 -4.10 -8.94
N MET A 17 -27.21 -4.31 -8.43
CA MET A 17 -28.28 -4.91 -9.22
C MET A 17 -28.73 -3.98 -10.36
N GLY A 18 -28.92 -2.68 -10.09
CA GLY A 18 -29.29 -1.71 -11.12
C GLY A 18 -28.27 -1.58 -12.26
N LEU A 19 -26.97 -1.64 -11.96
CA LEU A 19 -25.92 -1.61 -12.98
C LEU A 19 -25.88 -2.89 -13.82
N ASN A 20 -26.04 -4.06 -13.19
CA ASN A 20 -26.08 -5.34 -13.91
C ASN A 20 -27.35 -5.46 -14.77
N ASP A 21 -28.51 -5.04 -14.28
CA ASP A 21 -29.75 -5.00 -15.05
C ASP A 21 -29.67 -4.02 -16.22
N PHE A 22 -28.98 -2.89 -16.04
CA PHE A 22 -28.71 -1.92 -17.10
C PHE A 22 -27.79 -2.50 -18.18
N ILE A 23 -26.70 -3.17 -17.81
CA ILE A 23 -25.79 -3.83 -18.75
C ILE A 23 -26.50 -4.98 -19.48
N GLN A 24 -27.29 -5.79 -18.77
CA GLN A 24 -28.06 -6.87 -19.39
C GLN A 24 -29.12 -6.34 -20.35
N LYS A 25 -29.83 -5.25 -20.01
CA LYS A 25 -30.76 -4.58 -20.94
C LYS A 25 -30.04 -4.00 -22.16
N LEU A 26 -28.85 -3.42 -21.99
CA LEU A 26 -28.02 -2.93 -23.10
C LEU A 26 -27.62 -4.05 -24.07
N VAL A 27 -27.19 -5.20 -23.55
CA VAL A 27 -26.76 -6.36 -24.35
C VAL A 27 -27.94 -7.11 -24.98
N SER A 28 -29.11 -7.08 -24.35
CA SER A 28 -30.31 -7.80 -24.81
C SER A 28 -31.15 -7.01 -25.83
N THR A 29 -30.81 -5.75 -26.09
CA THR A 29 -31.59 -4.87 -26.98
C THR A 29 -30.91 -4.80 -28.36
N PRO A 30 -31.46 -5.44 -29.41
CA PRO A 30 -30.74 -5.70 -30.67
C PRO A 30 -30.29 -4.46 -31.44
N HIS A 31 -30.88 -3.30 -31.16
CA HIS A 31 -30.63 -2.03 -31.85
C HIS A 31 -29.62 -1.12 -31.11
N ILE A 32 -29.28 -1.40 -29.85
CA ILE A 32 -28.34 -0.55 -29.07
C ILE A 32 -26.90 -1.08 -29.14
N CYS A 33 -26.70 -2.41 -29.23
CA CYS A 33 -25.37 -3.01 -29.44
C CYS A 33 -24.71 -2.68 -30.78
N GLN A 34 -25.47 -2.14 -31.75
CA GLN A 34 -24.95 -1.76 -33.06
C GLN A 34 -24.55 -0.28 -33.15
N HIS A 35 -24.79 0.52 -32.10
CA HIS A 35 -24.40 1.92 -32.08
C HIS A 35 -22.88 2.05 -31.92
N ALA A 36 -22.25 2.87 -32.77
CA ALA A 36 -20.79 3.01 -32.86
C ALA A 36 -20.14 3.41 -31.52
N GLU A 37 -20.81 4.20 -30.69
CA GLU A 37 -20.32 4.63 -29.37
C GLU A 37 -20.30 3.49 -28.33
N VAL A 38 -21.25 2.54 -28.43
CA VAL A 38 -21.32 1.36 -27.54
C VAL A 38 -20.24 0.34 -27.92
N ASN A 39 -19.97 0.18 -29.21
CA ASN A 39 -18.88 -0.68 -29.69
C ASN A 39 -17.49 -0.09 -29.39
N ASN A 40 -17.33 1.24 -29.43
CA ASN A 40 -16.09 1.90 -29.01
C ASN A 40 -15.85 1.80 -27.50
N PHE A 41 -16.91 1.83 -26.68
CA PHE A 41 -16.79 1.61 -25.24
C PHE A 41 -16.37 0.17 -24.88
N LEU A 42 -16.59 -0.79 -25.78
CA LEU A 42 -16.29 -2.22 -25.59
C LEU A 42 -14.98 -2.70 -26.26
N LYS A 43 -14.33 -1.91 -27.11
CA LYS A 43 -13.14 -2.31 -27.90
C LYS A 43 -11.98 -1.30 -27.85
N ILE A 44 -11.31 -1.15 -26.71
CA ILE A 44 -10.01 -0.47 -26.64
C ILE A 44 -9.00 -1.42 -25.99
N ASP A 45 -8.34 -2.24 -26.80
CA ASP A 45 -6.91 -2.61 -26.68
C ASP A 45 -6.54 -3.70 -27.70
N GLU A 46 -6.42 -3.37 -29.00
CA GLU A 46 -5.60 -4.19 -29.92
C GLU A 46 -4.92 -3.31 -30.98
N ASN A 47 -3.60 -3.50 -31.07
CA ASN A 47 -2.68 -3.26 -32.20
C ASN A 47 -2.13 -1.86 -32.45
N GLN A 48 -0.83 -1.70 -32.16
CA GLN A 48 0.22 -1.48 -33.18
C GLN A 48 1.52 -2.18 -32.74
N ASN A 49 2.00 -3.14 -33.54
CA ASN A 49 3.41 -3.52 -33.65
C ASN A 49 3.59 -4.09 -35.07
N GLU A 50 4.45 -3.44 -35.87
CA GLU A 50 4.89 -3.91 -37.18
C GLU A 50 6.15 -4.77 -37.04
N GLU A 51 6.27 -5.68 -38.01
CA GLU A 51 7.13 -6.86 -38.09
C GLU A 51 8.56 -6.57 -38.56
N VAL A 52 9.50 -7.46 -38.21
CA VAL A 52 10.67 -7.79 -39.05
C VAL A 52 10.86 -9.32 -39.00
N GLU A 53 10.82 -9.95 -40.17
CA GLU A 53 11.02 -11.39 -40.42
C GLU A 53 12.50 -11.83 -40.32
N GLY A 54 12.73 -13.14 -40.08
CA GLY A 54 14.01 -13.80 -40.37
C GLY A 54 14.23 -15.19 -39.74
N ASP A 55 13.93 -16.22 -40.54
CA ASP A 55 14.53 -17.57 -40.65
C ASP A 55 14.34 -18.71 -39.60
N GLU A 56 14.05 -19.90 -40.16
CA GLU A 56 13.73 -21.19 -39.54
C GLU A 56 14.93 -22.15 -39.36
N LEU A 57 14.70 -23.19 -38.51
CA LEU A 57 15.28 -24.55 -38.42
C LEU A 57 16.44 -24.79 -37.41
N PRO A 58 16.64 -26.04 -36.89
CA PRO A 58 15.67 -27.03 -36.40
C PRO A 58 16.04 -27.66 -35.03
N GLU A 59 15.16 -28.52 -34.50
CA GLU A 59 15.29 -29.29 -33.25
C GLU A 59 16.61 -30.08 -33.09
N ASN A 60 17.16 -30.08 -31.87
CA ASN A 60 17.90 -31.24 -31.36
C ASN A 60 17.92 -31.33 -29.82
N THR A 61 17.45 -32.48 -29.36
CA THR A 61 17.57 -33.10 -28.03
C THR A 61 18.97 -32.93 -27.42
N LEU A 62 19.07 -32.62 -26.11
CA LEU A 62 20.01 -33.27 -25.18
C LEU A 62 19.72 -32.86 -23.72
N CYS A 63 19.35 -33.87 -22.94
CA CYS A 63 19.22 -33.86 -21.49
C CYS A 63 20.61 -33.73 -20.84
N LEU A 64 20.85 -32.64 -20.11
CA LEU A 64 22.04 -32.47 -19.27
C LEU A 64 21.60 -32.29 -17.82
N LYS A 65 21.63 -33.40 -17.08
CA LYS A 65 21.68 -33.41 -15.62
C LYS A 65 23.02 -32.79 -15.18
N SER A 66 23.03 -31.51 -14.82
CA SER A 66 24.14 -30.93 -14.06
C SER A 66 23.93 -31.17 -12.57
N ARG A 67 24.93 -31.81 -11.98
CA ARG A 67 25.05 -32.15 -10.57
C ARG A 67 25.14 -30.88 -9.71
N SER A 68 24.21 -30.78 -8.77
CA SER A 68 24.35 -30.28 -7.39
C SER A 68 25.63 -29.50 -7.07
N SER A 69 25.52 -28.17 -7.03
CA SER A 69 26.36 -27.33 -6.18
C SER A 69 25.66 -27.15 -4.84
N LEU A 70 26.36 -27.38 -3.74
CA LEU A 70 25.92 -27.36 -2.34
C LEU A 70 25.55 -25.94 -1.82
N ALA A 71 24.86 -25.15 -2.64
CA ALA A 71 24.44 -23.77 -2.36
C ALA A 71 22.93 -23.54 -2.64
N GLU A 72 22.16 -24.59 -2.90
CA GLU A 72 20.70 -24.53 -3.12
C GLU A 72 19.87 -24.75 -1.83
N ASP A 73 20.52 -24.99 -0.68
CA ASP A 73 19.87 -25.50 0.55
C ASP A 73 19.26 -24.43 1.48
N THR A 74 18.85 -23.25 0.98
CA THR A 74 18.13 -22.26 1.83
C THR A 74 17.07 -21.47 1.10
N GLN A 75 16.40 -22.08 0.11
CA GLN A 75 15.24 -21.45 -0.49
C GLN A 75 14.00 -21.67 0.40
N ILE A 76 13.63 -20.64 1.16
CA ILE A 76 12.38 -20.59 1.95
C ILE A 76 11.17 -20.91 1.07
N LYS A 77 10.30 -21.80 1.54
CA LYS A 77 9.10 -22.31 0.86
C LYS A 77 7.82 -21.96 1.62
N PRO A 78 6.65 -21.98 0.94
CA PRO A 78 5.36 -21.81 1.62
C PRO A 78 5.15 -22.82 2.77
N SER A 79 5.74 -24.01 2.68
CA SER A 79 5.66 -25.09 3.68
C SER A 79 6.36 -24.78 4.99
N ASP A 80 7.26 -23.78 5.02
CA ASP A 80 8.11 -23.48 6.17
C ASP A 80 7.38 -22.59 7.19
N PHE A 81 6.14 -22.20 6.86
CA PHE A 81 5.28 -21.36 7.69
C PHE A 81 4.03 -22.10 8.14
N ASP A 82 3.66 -21.89 9.41
CA ASP A 82 2.34 -22.20 9.94
C ASP A 82 1.42 -20.99 9.71
N TYR A 83 0.49 -21.08 8.74
CA TYR A 83 -0.50 -20.02 8.50
C TYR A 83 -1.61 -20.08 9.54
N LEU A 84 -1.66 -19.08 10.42
CA LEU A 84 -2.54 -19.09 11.59
C LEU A 84 -3.91 -18.47 11.29
N LYS A 85 -3.92 -17.24 10.75
CA LYS A 85 -5.15 -16.45 10.56
C LYS A 85 -5.06 -15.51 9.37
N ILE A 86 -6.20 -15.24 8.72
CA ILE A 86 -6.30 -14.17 7.74
C ILE A 86 -6.49 -12.85 8.50
N ILE A 87 -5.58 -11.91 8.28
CA ILE A 87 -5.56 -10.61 8.96
C ILE A 87 -5.91 -9.45 8.05
N GLY A 88 -5.95 -9.68 6.73
CA GLY A 88 -6.37 -8.66 5.77
C GLY A 88 -6.67 -9.23 4.39
N LYS A 89 -7.29 -8.39 3.54
CA LYS A 89 -7.61 -8.72 2.15
C LYS A 89 -7.26 -7.53 1.26
N GLY A 90 -6.42 -7.78 0.26
CA GLY A 90 -6.03 -6.78 -0.73
C GLY A 90 -6.70 -7.00 -2.09
N SER A 91 -6.41 -6.08 -3.02
CA SER A 91 -6.93 -6.08 -4.40
C SER A 91 -6.58 -7.33 -5.23
N PHE A 92 -5.51 -8.03 -4.85
CA PHE A 92 -4.93 -9.16 -5.60
C PHE A 92 -4.78 -10.43 -4.75
N GLY A 93 -5.17 -10.38 -3.47
CA GLY A 93 -4.72 -11.39 -2.51
C GLY A 93 -5.24 -11.22 -1.10
N LYS A 94 -4.61 -11.95 -0.19
CA LYS A 94 -4.89 -11.95 1.25
C LYS A 94 -3.60 -11.75 2.03
N VAL A 95 -3.72 -11.19 3.23
CA VAL A 95 -2.62 -11.09 4.18
C VAL A 95 -2.92 -12.05 5.33
N LEU A 96 -1.95 -12.90 5.64
CA LEU A 96 -2.07 -13.92 6.68
C LEU A 96 -1.04 -13.69 7.78
N LEU A 97 -1.45 -13.85 9.03
CA LEU A 97 -0.53 -14.07 10.15
C LEU A 97 0.02 -15.49 10.00
N ALA A 98 1.35 -15.59 9.91
CA ALA A 98 2.04 -16.86 9.86
C ALA A 98 3.19 -16.91 10.86
N ARG A 99 3.53 -18.10 11.33
CA ARG A 99 4.69 -18.35 12.18
C ARG A 99 5.72 -19.17 11.41
N HIS A 100 6.96 -18.72 11.34
CA HIS A 100 8.04 -19.52 10.75
C HIS A 100 8.36 -20.70 11.66
N LYS A 101 8.35 -21.92 11.12
CA LYS A 101 8.40 -23.17 11.91
C LYS A 101 9.68 -23.32 12.71
N GLU A 102 10.81 -22.93 12.14
CA GLU A 102 12.13 -23.09 12.78
C GLU A 102 12.41 -21.97 13.79
N SER A 103 12.32 -20.70 13.36
CA SER A 103 12.65 -19.56 14.23
C SER A 103 11.56 -19.22 15.26
N THR A 104 10.34 -19.73 15.07
CA THR A 104 9.13 -19.37 15.84
C THR A 104 8.67 -17.91 15.74
N ASN A 105 9.35 -17.09 14.92
CA ASN A 105 8.98 -15.70 14.65
C ASN A 105 7.65 -15.59 13.89
N TYR A 106 6.94 -14.49 14.13
CA TYR A 106 5.64 -14.18 13.52
C TYR A 106 5.80 -13.16 12.39
N TYR A 107 5.10 -13.39 11.29
CA TYR A 107 5.18 -12.60 10.07
C TYR A 107 3.80 -12.30 9.50
N ALA A 108 3.69 -11.21 8.76
CA ALA A 108 2.57 -10.93 7.88
C ALA A 108 2.91 -11.41 6.47
N VAL A 109 2.24 -12.47 6.00
CA VAL A 109 2.46 -13.04 4.67
C VAL A 109 1.38 -12.54 3.71
N LYS A 110 1.76 -11.63 2.80
CA LYS A 110 0.91 -11.12 1.72
C LYS A 110 0.98 -12.09 0.54
N VAL A 111 -0.10 -12.84 0.32
CA VAL A 111 -0.23 -13.86 -0.73
C VAL A 111 -1.06 -13.31 -1.88
N LEU A 112 -0.46 -13.18 -3.06
CA LEU A 112 -1.08 -12.61 -4.26
C LEU A 112 -1.26 -13.67 -5.34
N GLN A 113 -2.37 -13.62 -6.09
CA GLN A 113 -2.64 -14.57 -7.17
C GLN A 113 -2.12 -14.04 -8.51
N LYS A 114 -1.19 -14.76 -9.15
CA LYS A 114 -0.58 -14.36 -10.43
C LYS A 114 -1.62 -14.11 -11.51
N LYS A 115 -2.63 -14.98 -11.61
CA LYS A 115 -3.75 -14.84 -12.56
C LYS A 115 -4.53 -13.52 -12.40
N ILE A 116 -4.74 -13.07 -11.16
CA ILE A 116 -5.46 -11.82 -10.89
C ILE A 116 -4.59 -10.61 -11.25
N ILE A 117 -3.29 -10.67 -10.93
CA ILE A 117 -2.32 -9.61 -11.25
C ILE A 117 -2.24 -9.42 -12.78
N LEU A 118 -2.06 -10.51 -13.53
CA LEU A 118 -1.97 -10.47 -14.99
C LEU A 118 -3.25 -9.96 -15.64
N LYS A 119 -4.42 -10.44 -15.17
CA LYS A 119 -5.73 -9.96 -15.65
C LYS A 119 -5.90 -8.44 -15.46
N LYS A 120 -5.33 -7.87 -14.40
CA LYS A 120 -5.39 -6.44 -14.11
C LYS A 120 -4.23 -5.64 -14.73
N LYS A 121 -3.27 -6.30 -15.41
CA LYS A 121 -2.05 -5.69 -15.97
C LYS A 121 -1.16 -5.00 -14.91
N GLU A 122 -1.13 -5.53 -13.68
CA GLU A 122 -0.48 -4.90 -12.50
C GLU A 122 0.92 -5.48 -12.18
N GLN A 123 1.46 -6.31 -13.07
CA GLN A 123 2.75 -6.99 -12.87
C GLN A 123 3.91 -6.01 -12.57
N LYS A 124 3.98 -4.89 -13.29
CA LYS A 124 5.04 -3.89 -13.12
C LYS A 124 5.00 -3.27 -11.72
N HIS A 125 3.82 -2.98 -11.18
CA HIS A 125 3.68 -2.42 -9.84
C HIS A 125 4.09 -3.42 -8.75
N ILE A 126 3.75 -4.70 -8.89
CA ILE A 126 4.18 -5.74 -7.93
C ILE A 126 5.70 -5.93 -7.94
N MET A 127 6.34 -5.91 -9.12
CA MET A 127 7.80 -5.99 -9.21
C MET A 127 8.48 -4.73 -8.66
N ALA A 128 7.86 -3.55 -8.82
CA ALA A 128 8.33 -2.31 -8.20
C ALA A 128 8.21 -2.33 -6.67
N GLU A 129 7.08 -2.79 -6.12
CA GLU A 129 6.89 -2.98 -4.66
C GLU A 129 8.00 -3.85 -4.07
N ARG A 130 8.29 -4.98 -4.74
CA ARG A 130 9.39 -5.86 -4.36
C ARG A 130 10.74 -5.14 -4.42
N SER A 131 11.03 -4.44 -5.52
CA SER A 131 12.29 -3.71 -5.69
C SER A 131 12.52 -2.72 -4.55
N VAL A 132 11.48 -1.96 -4.17
CA VAL A 132 11.55 -0.97 -3.09
C VAL A 132 11.90 -1.66 -1.79
N LEU A 133 11.13 -2.69 -1.44
CA LEU A 133 11.30 -3.44 -0.21
C LEU A 133 12.67 -4.16 -0.13
N MET A 134 13.28 -4.49 -1.26
CA MET A 134 14.60 -5.12 -1.33
C MET A 134 15.78 -4.17 -1.19
N LYS A 135 15.59 -2.85 -1.26
CA LYS A 135 16.68 -1.87 -1.10
C LYS A 135 17.25 -1.77 0.32
N ASN A 136 17.03 -2.80 1.14
CA ASN A 136 17.46 -2.87 2.53
C ASN A 136 16.99 -1.63 3.30
N ILE A 137 15.70 -1.33 3.18
CA ILE A 137 15.04 -0.22 3.88
C ILE A 137 15.21 -0.46 5.38
N LYS A 138 16.18 0.23 5.99
CA LYS A 138 16.48 0.16 7.42
C LYS A 138 16.00 1.43 8.09
N HIS A 139 14.70 1.44 8.40
CA HIS A 139 14.09 2.55 9.11
C HIS A 139 13.10 2.02 10.15
N PRO A 140 13.13 2.50 11.41
CA PRO A 140 12.33 1.97 12.52
C PRO A 140 10.80 2.05 12.33
N PHE A 141 10.37 2.88 11.38
CA PHE A 141 8.97 3.21 11.10
C PHE A 141 8.51 2.79 9.70
N LEU A 142 9.27 1.95 9.00
CA LEU A 142 8.90 1.35 7.71
C LEU A 142 8.83 -0.17 7.87
N VAL A 143 7.87 -0.82 7.20
CA VAL A 143 7.77 -2.28 7.23
C VAL A 143 8.98 -2.92 6.52
N GLY A 144 9.57 -3.93 7.14
CA GLY A 144 10.64 -4.73 6.57
C GLY A 144 10.13 -5.89 5.74
N LEU A 145 10.86 -6.23 4.68
CA LEU A 145 10.70 -7.46 3.91
C LEU A 145 11.75 -8.48 4.34
N HIS A 146 11.29 -9.61 4.87
CA HIS A 146 12.14 -10.73 5.25
C HIS A 146 12.38 -11.67 4.08
N TYR A 147 11.32 -12.07 3.38
CA TYR A 147 11.44 -12.99 2.25
C TYR A 147 10.44 -12.61 1.17
N SER A 148 10.80 -12.84 -0.09
CA SER A 148 9.82 -12.95 -1.17
C SER A 148 10.05 -14.24 -1.94
N PHE A 149 8.99 -14.97 -2.24
CA PHE A 149 9.07 -16.22 -3.00
C PHE A 149 7.79 -16.44 -3.79
N GLN A 150 7.81 -17.41 -4.69
CA GLN A 150 6.70 -17.66 -5.59
C GLN A 150 6.47 -19.14 -5.82
N THR A 151 5.21 -19.50 -6.04
CA THR A 151 4.80 -20.80 -6.58
C THR A 151 4.39 -20.64 -8.04
N THR A 152 3.88 -21.71 -8.66
CA THR A 152 3.35 -21.66 -10.02
C THR A 152 2.22 -20.64 -10.18
N ASP A 153 1.38 -20.46 -9.16
CA ASP A 153 0.15 -19.67 -9.21
C ASP A 153 0.14 -18.42 -8.31
N LYS A 154 1.07 -18.30 -7.35
CA LYS A 154 1.07 -17.25 -6.32
C LYS A 154 2.43 -16.58 -6.13
N LEU A 155 2.38 -15.37 -5.59
CA LEU A 155 3.52 -14.61 -5.06
C LEU A 155 3.33 -14.41 -3.56
N TYR A 156 4.43 -14.43 -2.81
CA TYR A 156 4.46 -14.31 -1.37
C TYR A 156 5.45 -13.21 -0.98
N PHE A 157 4.98 -12.24 -0.19
CA PHE A 157 5.84 -11.33 0.57
C PHE A 157 5.72 -11.68 2.04
N VAL A 158 6.85 -11.95 2.70
CA VAL A 158 6.94 -12.18 4.14
C VAL A 158 7.44 -10.89 4.77
N LEU A 159 6.55 -10.18 5.44
CA LEU A 159 6.77 -8.84 6.00
C LEU A 159 6.77 -8.88 7.52
N ASP A 160 7.27 -7.83 8.16
CA ASP A 160 7.09 -7.61 9.60
C ASP A 160 5.62 -7.73 10.00
N TYR A 161 5.37 -8.42 11.11
CA TYR A 161 4.03 -8.50 11.67
C TYR A 161 3.80 -7.39 12.70
N VAL A 162 2.80 -6.55 12.42
CA VAL A 162 2.45 -5.39 13.24
C VAL A 162 1.01 -5.54 13.75
N ASN A 163 0.84 -5.65 15.07
CA ASN A 163 -0.43 -6.10 15.70
C ASN A 163 -1.15 -5.04 16.55
N GLY A 164 -0.65 -3.80 16.59
CA GLY A 164 -1.35 -2.70 17.25
C GLY A 164 -2.54 -2.16 16.45
N GLY A 165 -2.70 -2.58 15.19
CA GLY A 165 -3.82 -2.22 14.32
C GLY A 165 -3.57 -0.96 13.49
N GLU A 166 -4.49 -0.66 12.59
CA GLU A 166 -4.44 0.51 11.71
C GLU A 166 -4.69 1.81 12.49
N LEU A 167 -3.98 2.88 12.14
CA LEU A 167 -4.23 4.22 12.67
C LEU A 167 -5.67 4.65 12.39
N PHE A 168 -6.20 4.28 11.23
CA PHE A 168 -7.61 4.46 10.86
C PHE A 168 -8.56 3.91 11.92
N TYR A 169 -8.35 2.66 12.36
CA TYR A 169 -9.19 2.01 13.36
C TYR A 169 -9.21 2.79 14.69
N HIS A 170 -8.05 3.23 15.17
CA HIS A 170 -7.94 4.00 16.40
C HIS A 170 -8.59 5.38 16.27
N LEU A 171 -8.36 6.06 15.16
CA LEU A 171 -8.94 7.38 14.89
C LEU A 171 -10.46 7.33 14.79
N GLN A 172 -11.03 6.32 14.14
CA GLN A 172 -12.49 6.15 14.06
C GLN A 172 -13.14 5.94 15.44
N ARG A 173 -12.45 5.29 16.37
CA ARG A 173 -12.93 5.06 17.74
C ARG A 173 -12.85 6.32 18.60
N GLU A 174 -11.77 7.07 18.50
CA GLU A 174 -11.53 8.27 19.31
C GLU A 174 -12.06 9.56 18.69
N ARG A 175 -12.46 9.51 17.40
CA ARG A 175 -12.90 10.62 16.55
C ARG A 175 -11.80 11.62 16.18
N ILE A 176 -10.99 12.03 17.14
CA ILE A 176 -9.84 12.91 16.97
C ILE A 176 -8.73 12.49 17.92
N PHE A 177 -7.49 12.82 17.57
CA PHE A 177 -6.35 12.77 18.47
C PHE A 177 -5.98 14.17 18.96
N LEU A 178 -5.54 14.24 20.21
CA LEU A 178 -4.98 15.48 20.76
C LEU A 178 -3.65 15.79 20.07
N GLU A 179 -3.33 17.08 19.99
CA GLU A 179 -2.14 17.57 19.28
C GLU A 179 -0.83 16.89 19.69
N PRO A 180 -0.53 16.59 20.97
CA PRO A 180 0.70 15.86 21.33
C PRO A 180 0.80 14.48 20.68
N ARG A 181 -0.33 13.76 20.56
CA ARG A 181 -0.38 12.44 19.91
C ARG A 181 -0.24 12.56 18.40
N ALA A 182 -0.97 13.49 17.79
CA ALA A 182 -0.87 13.75 16.35
C ALA A 182 0.54 14.22 15.95
N ARG A 183 1.19 15.06 16.78
CA ARG A 183 2.57 15.52 16.59
C ARG A 183 3.56 14.38 16.62
N PHE A 184 3.44 13.49 17.61
CA PHE A 184 4.31 12.32 17.74
C PHE A 184 4.24 11.43 16.49
N TYR A 185 3.04 11.04 16.07
CA TYR A 185 2.87 10.22 14.85
C TYR A 185 3.30 10.96 13.59
N ALA A 186 2.98 12.26 13.44
CA ALA A 186 3.41 13.04 12.29
C ALA A 186 4.94 13.14 12.20
N ALA A 187 5.66 13.20 13.34
CA ALA A 187 7.11 13.20 13.36
C ALA A 187 7.69 11.87 12.87
N GLU A 188 7.16 10.74 13.35
CA GLU A 188 7.60 9.41 12.90
C GLU A 188 7.31 9.21 11.41
N ILE A 189 6.12 9.58 10.94
CA ILE A 189 5.75 9.53 9.51
C ILE A 189 6.68 10.43 8.68
N ALA A 190 6.92 11.67 9.11
CA ALA A 190 7.78 12.59 8.39
C ALA A 190 9.23 12.08 8.26
N SER A 191 9.77 11.48 9.33
CA SER A 191 11.09 10.87 9.29
C SER A 191 11.16 9.69 8.29
N ALA A 192 10.11 8.86 8.25
CA ALA A 192 10.00 7.73 7.35
C ALA A 192 9.91 8.16 5.88
N LEU A 193 9.11 9.18 5.58
CA LEU A 193 9.02 9.77 4.23
C LEU A 193 10.34 10.42 3.82
N GLY A 194 10.96 11.20 4.72
CA GLY A 194 12.27 11.81 4.46
C GLY A 194 13.36 10.78 4.14
N TYR A 195 13.35 9.64 4.85
CA TYR A 195 14.23 8.52 4.53
C TYR A 195 13.98 7.95 3.13
N LEU A 196 12.72 7.71 2.75
CA LEU A 196 12.38 7.25 1.39
C LEU A 196 12.81 8.26 0.31
N HIS A 197 12.57 9.54 0.54
CA HIS A 197 12.99 10.60 -0.38
C HIS A 197 14.51 10.65 -0.55
N SER A 198 15.28 10.41 0.52
CA SER A 198 16.75 10.31 0.46
C SER A 198 17.25 9.14 -0.39
N LEU A 199 16.40 8.14 -0.61
CA LEU A 199 16.65 6.98 -1.49
C LEU A 199 16.03 7.14 -2.89
N HIS A 200 15.54 8.35 -3.22
CA HIS A 200 14.84 8.63 -4.49
C HIS A 200 13.56 7.79 -4.67
N ILE A 201 12.83 7.57 -3.58
CA ILE A 201 11.55 6.84 -3.54
C ILE A 201 10.45 7.79 -3.07
N VAL A 202 9.38 7.89 -3.86
CA VAL A 202 8.14 8.61 -3.48
C VAL A 202 7.07 7.60 -3.13
N TYR A 203 6.41 7.75 -1.98
CA TYR A 203 5.49 6.78 -1.40
C TYR A 203 4.09 6.79 -2.03
N ARG A 204 3.51 7.98 -2.24
CA ARG A 204 2.28 8.28 -3.01
C ARG A 204 0.93 7.74 -2.50
N ASP A 205 0.89 6.93 -1.45
CA ASP A 205 -0.36 6.39 -0.88
C ASP A 205 -0.42 6.49 0.65
N LEU A 206 0.02 7.62 1.21
CA LEU A 206 -0.07 7.86 2.64
C LEU A 206 -1.52 8.17 3.05
N LYS A 207 -2.06 7.31 3.91
CA LYS A 207 -3.40 7.37 4.50
C LYS A 207 -3.43 6.58 5.82
N PRO A 208 -4.39 6.82 6.72
CA PRO A 208 -4.46 6.14 8.02
C PRO A 208 -4.56 4.61 7.94
N GLU A 209 -5.06 4.05 6.85
CA GLU A 209 -5.14 2.60 6.62
C GLU A 209 -3.76 1.96 6.34
N ASN A 210 -2.83 2.73 5.77
CA ASN A 210 -1.47 2.27 5.48
C ASN A 210 -0.47 2.60 6.60
N ILE A 211 -0.96 3.14 7.71
CA ILE A 211 -0.18 3.45 8.91
C ILE A 211 -0.62 2.48 10.01
N LEU A 212 0.25 1.56 10.40
CA LEU A 212 -0.01 0.62 11.48
C LEU A 212 0.65 1.10 12.78
N LEU A 213 0.14 0.67 13.93
CA LEU A 213 0.82 0.80 15.21
C LEU A 213 1.46 -0.53 15.61
N ASP A 214 2.71 -0.51 16.05
CA ASP A 214 3.33 -1.66 16.69
C ASP A 214 2.82 -1.87 18.13
N SER A 215 3.24 -2.97 18.76
CA SER A 215 2.83 -3.31 20.12
C SER A 215 3.26 -2.28 21.18
N GLN A 216 4.25 -1.45 20.87
CA GLN A 216 4.74 -0.39 21.75
C GLN A 216 4.06 0.96 21.46
N GLY A 217 3.35 1.08 20.34
CA GLY A 217 2.60 2.28 19.96
C GLY A 217 3.32 3.20 18.97
N HIS A 218 4.43 2.77 18.39
CA HIS A 218 5.10 3.47 17.29
C HIS A 218 4.43 3.18 15.95
N ILE A 219 4.48 4.11 15.02
CA ILE A 219 3.94 3.90 13.68
C ILE A 219 4.86 3.01 12.84
N VAL A 220 4.26 2.27 11.92
CA VAL A 220 4.94 1.53 10.86
C VAL A 220 4.18 1.76 9.56
N LEU A 221 4.82 2.38 8.57
CA LEU A 221 4.25 2.51 7.23
C LEU A 221 4.32 1.17 6.51
N THR A 222 3.22 0.77 5.88
CA THR A 222 3.09 -0.49 5.12
C THR A 222 2.65 -0.22 3.68
N ASP A 223 2.47 -1.27 2.87
CA ASP A 223 1.96 -1.23 1.49
C ASP A 223 2.70 -0.27 0.53
N PHE A 224 3.83 -0.73 -0.01
CA PHE A 224 4.68 0.04 -0.93
C PHE A 224 4.25 -0.13 -2.40
N GLY A 225 3.06 -0.67 -2.65
CA GLY A 225 2.55 -1.01 -3.99
C GLY A 225 2.44 0.16 -4.96
N LEU A 226 2.30 1.39 -4.43
CA LEU A 226 2.22 2.61 -5.22
C LEU A 226 3.51 3.45 -5.17
N CYS A 227 4.59 2.96 -4.57
CA CYS A 227 5.85 3.69 -4.55
C CYS A 227 6.42 3.90 -5.96
N LYS A 228 7.16 5.00 -6.14
CA LYS A 228 7.91 5.29 -7.37
C LYS A 228 9.38 5.42 -7.02
N GLU A 229 10.21 4.56 -7.59
CA GLU A 229 11.66 4.64 -7.47
C GLU A 229 12.31 5.44 -8.61
N GLY A 230 13.57 5.80 -8.39
CA GLY A 230 14.46 6.36 -9.41
C GLY A 230 14.04 7.77 -9.81
N LEU A 231 13.38 8.48 -8.89
CA LEU A 231 13.03 9.87 -9.09
C LEU A 231 14.24 10.72 -8.69
N GLU A 232 15.03 11.11 -9.68
CA GLU A 232 16.12 12.07 -9.52
C GLU A 232 15.65 13.33 -8.76
N PRO A 233 16.55 14.11 -8.12
CA PRO A 233 16.17 15.28 -7.31
C PRO A 233 15.21 16.26 -7.99
N ASN A 234 15.29 16.39 -9.32
CA ASN A 234 14.43 17.24 -10.18
C ASN A 234 13.51 16.42 -11.11
N GLY A 235 13.46 15.11 -10.91
CA GLY A 235 12.63 14.19 -11.68
C GLY A 235 11.15 14.35 -11.34
N THR A 236 10.29 14.04 -12.30
CA THR A 236 8.84 14.03 -12.10
C THR A 236 8.22 12.74 -12.63
N THR A 237 7.01 12.45 -12.17
CA THR A 237 6.18 11.36 -12.68
C THR A 237 4.76 11.87 -12.94
N SER A 238 4.01 11.15 -13.77
CA SER A 238 2.67 11.58 -14.24
C SER A 238 1.60 10.51 -14.01
N THR A 239 1.93 9.41 -13.33
CA THR A 239 0.97 8.33 -13.05
C THR A 239 -0.14 8.84 -12.14
N PHE A 240 -1.40 8.75 -12.55
CA PHE A 240 -2.53 9.06 -11.70
C PHE A 240 -2.76 7.90 -10.71
N CYS A 241 -2.39 8.07 -9.45
CA CYS A 241 -2.54 7.06 -8.40
C CYS A 241 -2.70 7.72 -7.02
N GLY A 242 -3.14 6.92 -6.04
CA GLY A 242 -3.40 7.35 -4.66
C GLY A 242 -4.89 7.28 -4.32
N THR A 243 -5.20 7.54 -3.05
CA THR A 243 -6.56 7.45 -2.51
C THR A 243 -7.28 8.80 -2.63
N PRO A 244 -8.52 8.87 -3.16
CA PRO A 244 -9.17 10.12 -3.57
C PRO A 244 -9.15 11.27 -2.55
N GLU A 245 -9.33 10.96 -1.27
CA GLU A 245 -9.38 11.90 -0.15
C GLU A 245 -8.02 12.56 0.15
N TYR A 246 -6.93 11.94 -0.28
CA TYR A 246 -5.54 12.35 0.00
C TYR A 246 -4.79 12.79 -1.26
N LEU A 247 -5.42 12.76 -2.44
CA LEU A 247 -4.78 13.17 -3.69
C LEU A 247 -4.38 14.65 -3.64
N ALA A 248 -3.13 14.92 -4.01
CA ALA A 248 -2.61 16.28 -4.15
C ALA A 248 -3.24 16.99 -5.37
N PRO A 249 -3.37 18.33 -5.35
CA PRO A 249 -3.99 19.09 -6.44
C PRO A 249 -3.36 18.84 -7.81
N GLU A 250 -2.02 18.77 -7.87
CA GLU A 250 -1.27 18.52 -9.10
C GLU A 250 -1.54 17.13 -9.69
N VAL A 251 -1.79 16.12 -8.84
CA VAL A 251 -2.18 14.76 -9.29
C VAL A 251 -3.58 14.78 -9.89
N LEU A 252 -4.53 15.47 -9.23
CA LEU A 252 -5.89 15.65 -9.75
C LEU A 252 -5.92 16.38 -11.09
N GLN A 253 -5.04 17.37 -11.26
CA GLN A 253 -4.86 18.11 -12.50
C GLN A 253 -4.07 17.34 -13.57
N LYS A 254 -3.64 16.10 -13.28
CA LYS A 254 -2.82 15.27 -14.16
C LYS A 254 -1.51 15.93 -14.59
N GLN A 255 -0.97 16.80 -13.73
CA GLN A 255 0.33 17.42 -13.94
C GLN A 255 1.44 16.45 -13.55
N ALA A 256 2.64 16.66 -14.09
CA ALA A 256 3.81 15.94 -13.63
C ALA A 256 4.17 16.42 -12.21
N TYR A 257 4.30 15.49 -11.28
CA TYR A 257 4.52 15.74 -9.85
C TYR A 257 5.78 15.04 -9.34
N ASP A 258 6.21 15.40 -8.14
CA ASP A 258 7.44 14.92 -7.50
C ASP A 258 7.15 14.48 -6.04
N ARG A 259 8.20 14.36 -5.22
CA ARG A 259 8.13 13.95 -3.82
C ARG A 259 7.22 14.83 -2.93
N THR A 260 6.92 16.06 -3.35
CA THR A 260 6.07 16.99 -2.57
C THR A 260 4.62 16.50 -2.41
N VAL A 261 4.17 15.51 -3.18
CA VAL A 261 2.85 14.88 -2.97
C VAL A 261 2.77 14.14 -1.64
N ASP A 262 3.88 13.59 -1.14
CA ASP A 262 3.89 12.89 0.15
C ASP A 262 3.72 13.87 1.32
N TRP A 263 4.26 15.09 1.19
CA TRP A 263 4.06 16.16 2.17
C TRP A 263 2.62 16.67 2.19
N TRP A 264 1.95 16.71 1.04
CA TRP A 264 0.51 16.98 0.98
C TRP A 264 -0.30 15.89 1.72
N CYS A 265 0.03 14.62 1.47
CA CYS A 265 -0.62 13.51 2.15
C CYS A 265 -0.37 13.55 3.67
N LEU A 266 0.85 13.88 4.12
CA LEU A 266 1.14 14.08 5.55
C LEU A 266 0.28 15.19 6.14
N GLY A 267 0.13 16.32 5.45
CA GLY A 267 -0.76 17.40 5.86
C GLY A 267 -2.22 16.94 5.97
N SER A 268 -2.67 16.11 5.03
CA SER A 268 -4.04 15.57 5.01
C SER A 268 -4.29 14.59 6.16
N VAL A 269 -3.35 13.69 6.43
CA VAL A 269 -3.40 12.75 7.56
C VAL A 269 -3.31 13.48 8.90
N LEU A 270 -2.41 14.47 9.03
CA LEU A 270 -2.30 15.29 10.24
C LEU A 270 -3.61 16.06 10.50
N TYR A 271 -4.20 16.65 9.46
CA TYR A 271 -5.49 17.32 9.57
C TYR A 271 -6.56 16.34 10.06
N GLU A 272 -6.63 15.14 9.48
CA GLU A 272 -7.61 14.13 9.88
C GLU A 272 -7.39 13.67 11.32
N MET A 273 -6.15 13.48 11.77
CA MET A 273 -5.88 13.20 13.18
C MET A 273 -6.42 14.29 14.10
N LEU A 274 -6.26 15.57 13.74
CA LEU A 274 -6.65 16.71 14.58
C LEU A 274 -8.14 17.07 14.51
N TYR A 275 -8.81 16.77 13.39
CA TYR A 275 -10.18 17.23 13.12
C TYR A 275 -11.17 16.11 12.79
N GLY A 276 -10.69 14.88 12.61
CA GLY A 276 -11.47 13.64 12.49
C GLY A 276 -11.95 13.28 11.10
N LEU A 277 -11.73 14.15 10.12
CA LEU A 277 -12.01 13.91 8.70
C LEU A 277 -10.92 14.57 7.83
N PRO A 278 -10.65 14.06 6.62
CA PRO A 278 -9.73 14.71 5.68
C PRO A 278 -10.14 16.16 5.38
N PRO A 279 -9.19 17.05 5.06
CA PRO A 279 -9.41 18.50 5.00
C PRO A 279 -10.49 18.96 4.01
N PHE A 280 -10.67 18.20 2.92
CA PHE A 280 -11.56 18.56 1.82
C PHE A 280 -12.69 17.55 1.61
N TYR A 281 -12.90 16.64 2.58
CA TYR A 281 -13.82 15.53 2.47
C TYR A 281 -15.25 15.97 2.08
N SER A 282 -15.82 15.31 1.07
CA SER A 282 -17.23 15.36 0.75
C SER A 282 -17.72 13.97 0.33
N ARG A 283 -18.99 13.68 0.58
CA ARG A 283 -19.65 12.47 0.05
C ARG A 283 -19.77 12.49 -1.47
N ASN A 284 -19.72 13.68 -2.08
CA ASN A 284 -19.67 13.84 -3.53
C ASN A 284 -18.21 13.99 -3.97
N THR A 285 -17.69 13.00 -4.68
CA THR A 285 -16.31 12.98 -5.17
C THR A 285 -15.96 14.19 -6.05
N ALA A 286 -16.90 14.67 -6.88
CA ALA A 286 -16.67 15.84 -7.73
C ALA A 286 -16.55 17.12 -6.88
N GLU A 287 -17.37 17.24 -5.83
CA GLU A 287 -17.27 18.36 -4.88
C GLU A 287 -15.96 18.28 -4.09
N MET A 288 -15.57 17.08 -3.64
CA MET A 288 -14.31 16.85 -2.94
C MET A 288 -13.12 17.27 -3.80
N TYR A 289 -13.09 16.87 -5.07
CA TYR A 289 -12.03 17.30 -6.00
C TYR A 289 -12.03 18.81 -6.19
N ASN A 290 -13.19 19.43 -6.36
CA ASN A 290 -13.30 20.90 -6.45
C ASN A 290 -12.79 21.58 -5.16
N ASN A 291 -13.06 21.02 -3.98
CA ASN A 291 -12.55 21.51 -2.71
C ASN A 291 -11.02 21.36 -2.61
N ILE A 292 -10.47 20.22 -3.04
CA ILE A 292 -9.02 19.99 -3.09
C ILE A 292 -8.35 21.00 -4.02
N LEU A 293 -8.96 21.39 -5.13
CA LEU A 293 -8.36 22.34 -6.07
C LEU A 293 -8.48 23.81 -5.62
N HIS A 294 -9.58 24.19 -4.97
CA HIS A 294 -9.94 25.61 -4.84
C HIS A 294 -10.21 26.10 -3.41
N LYS A 295 -10.55 25.23 -2.46
CA LYS A 295 -10.84 25.66 -1.09
C LYS A 295 -9.61 25.62 -0.20
N SER A 296 -9.56 26.56 0.73
CA SER A 296 -8.61 26.54 1.85
C SER A 296 -9.10 25.59 2.96
N PRO A 297 -8.20 24.90 3.69
CA PRO A 297 -8.59 24.04 4.80
C PRO A 297 -9.21 24.86 5.94
N VAL A 298 -10.19 24.27 6.65
CA VAL A 298 -10.87 24.95 7.76
C VAL A 298 -10.17 24.65 9.07
N LEU A 299 -9.40 25.61 9.58
CA LEU A 299 -8.63 25.45 10.80
C LEU A 299 -9.38 26.00 12.02
N LYS A 300 -9.76 25.10 12.93
CA LYS A 300 -10.44 25.47 14.18
C LYS A 300 -9.40 25.81 15.28
N PRO A 301 -9.78 26.65 16.27
CA PRO A 301 -8.85 27.16 17.29
C PRO A 301 -8.36 26.12 18.31
N ASN A 302 -8.83 24.87 18.25
CA ASN A 302 -8.37 23.78 19.14
C ASN A 302 -6.97 23.24 18.80
N VAL A 303 -6.29 23.83 17.82
CA VAL A 303 -4.91 23.51 17.41
C VAL A 303 -4.04 24.74 17.60
N SER A 304 -2.81 24.54 18.09
CA SER A 304 -1.83 25.59 18.32
C SER A 304 -1.52 26.38 17.04
N ASN A 305 -0.98 27.59 17.19
CA ASN A 305 -0.53 28.38 16.04
C ASN A 305 0.49 27.60 15.20
N ALA A 306 1.45 26.94 15.85
CA ALA A 306 2.45 26.12 15.19
C ALA A 306 1.82 24.95 14.40
N GLY A 307 0.78 24.30 14.94
CA GLY A 307 0.06 23.24 14.21
C GLY A 307 -0.72 23.77 13.01
N ARG A 308 -1.32 24.97 13.14
CA ARG A 308 -2.00 25.63 12.02
C ARG A 308 -1.04 26.06 10.93
N GLU A 309 0.08 26.69 11.27
CA GLU A 309 1.16 27.05 10.34
C GLU A 309 1.70 25.83 9.59
N LEU A 310 1.91 24.70 10.29
CA LEU A 310 2.34 23.46 9.66
C LEU A 310 1.31 22.95 8.63
N LEU A 311 0.03 22.92 9.00
CA LEU A 311 -1.04 22.49 8.10
C LEU A 311 -1.18 23.42 6.90
N GLU A 312 -1.09 24.73 7.10
CA GLU A 312 -1.12 25.72 6.01
C GLU A 312 0.07 25.53 5.06
N GLY A 313 1.25 25.23 5.57
CA GLY A 313 2.45 24.95 4.77
C GLY A 313 2.35 23.63 3.97
N LEU A 314 1.92 22.55 4.61
CA LEU A 314 1.78 21.23 3.95
C LEU A 314 0.63 21.17 2.94
N LEU A 315 -0.47 21.90 3.21
CA LEU A 315 -1.67 21.93 2.35
C LEU A 315 -1.68 23.10 1.36
N GLN A 316 -0.50 23.65 1.02
CA GLN A 316 -0.35 24.56 -0.11
C GLN A 316 -0.68 23.85 -1.43
N LYS A 317 -1.56 24.48 -2.22
CA LYS A 317 -2.02 23.93 -3.49
C LYS A 317 -0.91 23.94 -4.54
N GLU A 318 -0.13 25.01 -4.57
CA GLU A 318 1.03 25.12 -5.45
C GLU A 318 2.21 24.36 -4.84
N ARG A 319 2.64 23.26 -5.47
CA ARG A 319 3.68 22.38 -4.93
C ARG A 319 5.02 23.08 -4.63
N SER A 320 5.38 24.13 -5.38
CA SER A 320 6.62 24.89 -5.20
C SER A 320 6.63 25.75 -3.93
N LYS A 321 5.44 26.08 -3.41
CA LYS A 321 5.25 26.84 -2.16
C LYS A 321 4.97 25.94 -0.96
N ARG A 322 4.81 24.63 -1.19
CA ARG A 322 4.50 23.65 -0.16
C ARG A 322 5.71 23.45 0.75
N LEU A 323 5.45 23.31 2.04
CA LEU A 323 6.47 22.93 3.00
C LEU A 323 7.07 21.56 2.59
N GLY A 324 8.39 21.48 2.55
CA GLY A 324 9.14 20.35 2.01
C GLY A 324 9.49 20.45 0.53
N ALA A 325 9.18 21.56 -0.15
CA ALA A 325 9.53 21.74 -1.57
C ALA A 325 11.00 22.12 -1.80
N ARG A 326 11.65 22.86 -0.88
CA ARG A 326 13.04 23.34 -1.09
C ARG A 326 14.03 22.36 -0.48
N ASP A 327 13.95 22.15 0.84
CA ASP A 327 14.90 21.29 1.59
C ASP A 327 14.25 20.01 2.14
N ASP A 328 13.13 19.59 1.53
CA ASP A 328 12.45 18.33 1.82
C ASP A 328 12.18 18.13 3.33
N PHE A 329 12.56 16.99 3.90
CA PHE A 329 12.34 16.69 5.31
C PHE A 329 12.97 17.71 6.27
N LEU A 330 14.05 18.43 5.89
CA LEU A 330 14.69 19.39 6.78
C LEU A 330 13.78 20.57 7.11
N GLU A 331 12.95 21.03 6.17
CA GLU A 331 11.97 22.09 6.44
C GLU A 331 10.98 21.67 7.54
N LEU A 332 10.53 20.41 7.49
CA LEU A 332 9.65 19.85 8.52
C LEU A 332 10.40 19.65 9.83
N LYS A 333 11.62 19.11 9.79
CA LYS A 333 12.45 18.83 10.97
C LYS A 333 12.63 20.07 11.86
N TYR A 334 12.80 21.24 11.24
CA TYR A 334 13.02 22.52 11.93
C TYR A 334 11.76 23.36 12.14
N HIS A 335 10.59 22.87 11.72
CA HIS A 335 9.33 23.59 11.92
C HIS A 335 8.97 23.68 13.41
N SER A 336 8.44 24.83 13.85
CA SER A 336 8.11 25.14 15.25
C SER A 336 7.20 24.09 15.90
N PHE A 337 6.29 23.49 15.12
CA PHE A 337 5.39 22.41 15.56
C PHE A 337 6.14 21.19 16.13
N PHE A 338 7.32 20.87 15.60
CA PHE A 338 8.13 19.73 16.03
C PHE A 338 9.21 20.12 17.05
N SER A 339 9.27 21.36 17.50
CA SER A 339 10.24 21.80 18.52
C SER A 339 10.30 20.96 19.81
N PRO A 340 9.22 20.30 20.28
CA PRO A 340 9.30 19.40 21.44
C PRO A 340 9.91 18.02 21.14
N ILE A 341 10.18 17.68 19.87
CA ILE A 341 10.64 16.36 19.46
C ILE A 341 12.17 16.37 19.34
N ASN A 342 12.84 15.52 20.12
CA ASN A 342 14.22 15.15 19.85
C ASN A 342 14.24 14.07 18.76
N TRP A 343 14.70 14.42 17.57
CA TRP A 343 14.71 13.53 16.41
C TRP A 343 15.62 12.31 16.58
N ASP A 344 16.73 12.43 17.31
CA ASP A 344 17.62 11.29 17.56
C ASP A 344 16.96 10.29 18.52
N ASP A 345 16.30 10.79 19.56
CA ASP A 345 15.54 9.94 20.48
C ASP A 345 14.31 9.32 19.79
N LEU A 346 13.65 10.04 18.89
CA LEU A 346 12.57 9.52 18.05
C LEU A 346 13.06 8.34 17.22
N MET A 347 14.15 8.52 16.46
CA MET A 347 14.73 7.50 15.59
C MET A 347 15.22 6.26 16.36
N ASN A 348 15.65 6.43 17.60
CA ASN A 348 16.06 5.33 18.48
C ASN A 348 14.89 4.75 19.31
N LYS A 349 13.63 5.12 19.02
CA LYS A 349 12.42 4.72 19.77
C LYS A 349 12.54 4.95 21.30
N LYS A 350 13.24 6.01 21.71
CA LYS A 350 13.42 6.39 23.13
C LYS A 350 12.31 7.29 23.66
N ILE A 351 11.57 7.96 22.77
CA ILE A 351 10.42 8.77 23.15
C ILE A 351 9.25 7.82 23.42
N THR A 352 8.69 7.88 24.63
CA THR A 352 7.52 7.07 25.02
C THR A 352 6.31 7.42 24.15
N PRO A 353 5.70 6.44 23.45
CA PRO A 353 4.50 6.69 22.68
C PRO A 353 3.33 7.18 23.56
N PRO A 354 2.56 8.17 23.09
CA PRO A 354 1.43 8.75 23.83
C PRO A 354 0.24 7.78 23.95
N PHE A 355 0.23 6.71 23.16
CA PHE A 355 -0.76 5.64 23.20
C PHE A 355 -0.07 4.31 22.91
N VAL A 356 -0.30 3.33 23.78
CA VAL A 356 0.18 1.95 23.60
C VAL A 356 -1.04 1.05 23.40
N PRO A 357 -1.15 0.35 22.25
CA PRO A 357 -2.28 -0.52 21.99
C PRO A 357 -2.26 -1.73 22.94
N SER A 358 -3.42 -2.11 23.47
CA SER A 358 -3.53 -3.24 24.41
C SER A 358 -3.46 -4.56 23.64
N VAL A 359 -2.28 -5.19 23.61
CA VAL A 359 -2.07 -6.51 23.00
C VAL A 359 -1.63 -7.52 24.05
N SER A 360 -2.29 -8.69 24.10
CA SER A 360 -1.95 -9.76 25.05
C SER A 360 -0.85 -10.71 24.55
N GLY A 361 -0.41 -10.56 23.30
CA GLY A 361 0.66 -11.34 22.70
C GLY A 361 0.67 -11.31 21.17
N PRO A 362 1.58 -12.06 20.52
CA PRO A 362 1.75 -12.07 19.07
C PRO A 362 0.56 -12.63 18.28
N THR A 363 -0.33 -13.39 18.92
CA THR A 363 -1.53 -13.94 18.28
C THR A 363 -2.80 -13.19 18.66
N ASP A 364 -2.69 -12.06 19.36
CA ASP A 364 -3.83 -11.22 19.69
C ASP A 364 -4.33 -10.49 18.45
N LEU A 365 -5.59 -10.73 18.08
CA LEU A 365 -6.19 -10.20 16.87
C LEU A 365 -7.27 -9.14 17.14
N ARG A 366 -7.39 -8.61 18.36
CA ARG A 366 -8.48 -7.70 18.73
C ARG A 366 -8.53 -6.39 17.93
N HIS A 367 -7.39 -6.00 17.34
CA HIS A 367 -7.26 -4.79 16.53
C HIS A 367 -7.39 -5.05 15.02
N PHE A 368 -7.66 -6.30 14.61
CA PHE A 368 -7.94 -6.66 13.22
C PHE A 368 -9.44 -6.80 13.00
N ASP A 369 -9.90 -6.51 11.77
CA ASP A 369 -11.32 -6.61 11.44
C ASP A 369 -11.82 -8.08 11.58
N PRO A 370 -12.88 -8.32 12.38
CA PRO A 370 -13.50 -9.65 12.51
C PRO A 370 -13.97 -10.26 11.19
N GLU A 371 -14.27 -9.45 10.17
CA GLU A 371 -14.60 -9.94 8.82
C GLU A 371 -13.47 -10.80 8.24
N PHE A 372 -12.21 -10.51 8.59
CA PHE A 372 -11.05 -11.26 8.11
C PHE A 372 -10.66 -12.41 9.05
N THR A 373 -10.61 -12.16 10.36
CA THR A 373 -10.09 -13.14 11.34
C THR A 373 -10.99 -14.36 11.54
N HIS A 374 -12.26 -14.25 11.16
CA HIS A 374 -13.23 -15.35 11.14
C HIS A 374 -13.16 -16.21 9.87
N LEU A 375 -12.46 -15.76 8.81
CA LEU A 375 -12.33 -16.56 7.59
C LEU A 375 -11.40 -17.77 7.82
N PRO A 376 -11.73 -18.93 7.24
CA PRO A 376 -10.86 -20.10 7.32
C PRO A 376 -9.58 -19.89 6.49
N VAL A 377 -8.45 -20.32 7.03
CA VAL A 377 -7.19 -20.42 6.29
C VAL A 377 -7.30 -21.61 5.34
N SER A 378 -7.07 -21.39 4.05
CA SER A 378 -7.19 -22.45 3.04
C SER A 378 -5.96 -23.37 3.06
N SER A 379 -6.17 -24.68 3.03
CA SER A 379 -5.11 -25.69 2.89
C SER A 379 -4.33 -25.59 1.56
N SER A 380 -4.90 -24.94 0.54
CA SER A 380 -4.25 -24.71 -0.76
C SER A 380 -3.05 -23.75 -0.72
N LEU A 381 -2.75 -23.14 0.44
CA LEU A 381 -1.56 -22.32 0.65
C LEU A 381 -0.28 -23.16 0.77
N CYS A 382 -0.41 -24.46 1.07
CA CYS A 382 0.72 -25.36 1.33
C CYS A 382 0.98 -26.39 0.21
N SER A 383 0.21 -26.37 -0.88
CA SER A 383 0.27 -27.41 -1.92
C SER A 383 0.82 -26.87 -3.23
N ASP A 384 2.00 -27.35 -3.63
CA ASP A 384 2.59 -27.14 -4.97
C ASP A 384 1.87 -27.95 -6.07
N THR A 385 0.97 -28.86 -5.69
CA THR A 385 0.25 -29.74 -6.62
C THR A 385 -1.13 -29.18 -6.98
N MET A 386 -1.20 -28.38 -8.04
CA MET A 386 -2.44 -28.22 -8.82
C MET A 386 -2.20 -28.70 -10.26
N THR A 387 -3.23 -29.32 -10.84
CA THR A 387 -3.30 -29.68 -12.26
C THR A 387 -3.01 -28.45 -13.12
N VAL A 388 -1.87 -28.49 -13.79
CA VAL A 388 -1.30 -27.34 -14.48
C VAL A 388 -2.07 -27.07 -15.78
N SER A 389 -2.98 -26.09 -15.77
CA SER A 389 -3.58 -25.58 -17.01
C SER A 389 -2.56 -24.76 -17.80
N SER A 390 -2.78 -24.59 -19.11
CA SER A 390 -1.93 -23.74 -19.98
C SER A 390 -1.76 -22.32 -19.42
N SER A 391 -2.85 -21.73 -18.92
CA SER A 391 -2.85 -20.41 -18.27
C SER A 391 -2.02 -20.32 -16.98
N VAL A 392 -1.78 -21.43 -16.27
CA VAL A 392 -0.90 -21.45 -15.08
C VAL A 392 0.57 -21.50 -15.49
N LYS A 393 0.92 -22.18 -16.61
CA LYS A 393 2.30 -22.21 -17.13
C LYS A 393 2.76 -20.83 -17.60
N GLU A 394 1.89 -20.12 -18.31
CA GLU A 394 2.17 -18.76 -18.78
C GLU A 394 2.34 -17.78 -17.59
N ALA A 395 1.49 -17.91 -16.58
CA ALA A 395 1.60 -17.11 -15.35
C ALA A 395 2.87 -17.43 -14.53
N ALA A 396 3.34 -18.68 -14.56
CA ALA A 396 4.51 -19.10 -13.79
C ALA A 396 5.79 -18.35 -14.20
N GLY A 397 5.99 -18.10 -15.50
CA GLY A 397 7.15 -17.40 -16.04
C GLY A 397 7.08 -15.86 -15.98
N ALA A 398 5.94 -15.29 -15.57
CA ALA A 398 5.72 -13.84 -15.65
C ALA A 398 6.46 -13.02 -14.57
N PHE A 399 7.07 -13.64 -13.57
CA PHE A 399 7.71 -12.94 -12.45
C PHE A 399 9.17 -13.39 -12.25
N PRO A 400 10.04 -13.20 -13.26
CA PRO A 400 11.44 -13.59 -13.15
C PRO A 400 12.13 -12.79 -12.04
N GLY A 401 13.00 -13.48 -11.31
CA GLY A 401 13.77 -12.87 -10.24
C GLY A 401 12.94 -12.37 -9.06
N PHE A 402 11.70 -12.83 -8.84
CA PHE A 402 10.88 -12.44 -7.67
C PHE A 402 11.38 -13.05 -6.35
N SER A 403 12.05 -14.21 -6.38
CA SER A 403 12.50 -14.85 -5.15
C SER A 403 13.68 -14.08 -4.51
N TYR A 404 13.64 -13.89 -3.20
CA TYR A 404 14.66 -13.24 -2.36
C TYR A 404 14.60 -13.80 -0.94
N GLY A 405 15.77 -14.06 -0.36
CA GLY A 405 15.97 -14.22 1.07
C GLY A 405 17.30 -13.57 1.47
N PRO A 406 17.36 -12.83 2.60
CA PRO A 406 18.61 -12.27 3.09
C PRO A 406 19.61 -13.40 3.34
N PRO A 407 20.93 -13.15 3.15
CA PRO A 407 21.97 -14.11 3.51
C PRO A 407 21.82 -14.50 4.99
N ALA A 408 22.11 -15.76 5.34
CA ALA A 408 21.92 -16.33 6.68
C ALA A 408 22.54 -15.48 7.81
N ASP A 409 23.55 -14.65 7.51
CA ASP A 409 24.26 -13.80 8.47
C ASP A 409 23.52 -12.49 8.84
N GLN A 410 22.39 -12.16 8.19
CA GLN A 410 21.57 -10.98 8.50
C GLN A 410 20.23 -11.31 9.21
N ALA A 411 19.95 -12.59 9.47
CA ALA A 411 18.71 -13.01 10.14
C ALA A 411 18.74 -12.85 11.67
N PHE A 412 19.85 -12.37 12.24
CA PHE A 412 20.08 -12.29 13.68
C PHE A 412 20.63 -10.93 14.11
N LEU A 413 19.86 -9.85 13.93
CA LEU A 413 20.08 -8.60 14.68
C LEU A 413 18.75 -7.92 15.00
#